data_AF-A0AAU3LPG7-F1
#
_entry.id   AF-A0AAU3LPG7-F1
#
_cell.length_a   1.000
_cell.length_b   1.000
_cell.length_c   1.000
_cell.angle_alpha   90.00
_cell.angle_beta   90.00
_cell.angle_gamma   90.00
#
_symmetry.space_group_name_H-M   'P 1'
#
loop_
_entity.id
_entity.type
_entity.pdbx_description
1 polymer ?
#
loop_
_entity_poly.entity_id
_entity_poly.type
_entity_poly.pdbx_seq_one_letter_code
_entity_poly.pdbx_strand_id
1 'polypeptide(L)'
;MRQLGLRPSRRGLADHTGLEPLCMSKPARGLEAAGLVGRAGDPSDTRAVQLSLTDEGHPVTGRAVEVVHRLVNGTLAPLGALDGPDAEAFTQMLTALLDVPVPAVTEPSMKE
;
A
#
# COMPACT_ATOMS: atom_id res chain seq x y z
N MET A 1 20.00 -5.00 -9.24
CA MET A 1 19.00 -5.28 -10.30
C MET A 1 17.90 -4.24 -10.20
N ARG A 2 17.59 -3.50 -11.28
CA ARG A 2 16.46 -2.55 -11.29
C ARG A 2 15.17 -3.36 -11.30
N GLN A 3 14.41 -3.34 -10.21
CA GLN A 3 13.02 -3.80 -10.27
C GLN A 3 12.25 -2.75 -11.10
N LEU A 4 11.89 -3.10 -12.33
CA LEU A 4 10.92 -2.33 -13.09
C LEU A 4 9.59 -2.44 -12.32
N GLY A 5 9.29 -1.42 -11.52
CA GLY A 5 8.01 -1.33 -10.84
C GLY A 5 6.86 -1.37 -11.84
N LEU A 6 5.70 -1.86 -11.41
CA LEU A 6 4.46 -1.76 -12.17
C LEU A 6 4.14 -0.27 -12.43
N ARG A 7 3.41 0.04 -13.52
CA ARG A 7 2.80 1.36 -13.76
C ARG A 7 1.29 1.32 -13.48
N PRO A 8 0.87 1.15 -12.22
CA PRO A 8 -0.54 1.00 -11.91
C PRO A 8 -1.31 2.29 -12.19
N SER A 9 -2.56 2.15 -12.62
CA SER A 9 -3.52 3.25 -12.56
C SER A 9 -3.83 3.61 -11.10
N ARG A 10 -4.43 4.77 -10.85
CA ARG A 10 -4.86 5.16 -9.49
C ARG A 10 -5.80 4.13 -8.83
N ARG A 11 -6.65 3.46 -9.61
CA ARG A 11 -7.48 2.35 -9.13
C ARG A 11 -6.63 1.15 -8.75
N GLY A 12 -5.71 0.71 -9.64
CA GLY A 12 -4.81 -0.40 -9.32
C GLY A 12 -3.92 -0.15 -8.08
N LEU A 13 -3.54 1.11 -7.83
CA LEU A 13 -2.79 1.50 -6.62
C LEU A 13 -3.67 1.43 -5.35
N ALA A 14 -4.93 1.86 -5.45
CA ALA A 14 -5.91 1.78 -4.37
C ALA A 14 -6.24 0.31 -4.03
N ASP A 15 -6.52 -0.50 -5.05
CA ASP A 15 -6.82 -1.92 -4.92
C ASP A 15 -5.63 -2.68 -4.31
N HIS A 16 -4.39 -2.34 -4.68
CA HIS A 16 -3.19 -2.96 -4.13
C HIS A 16 -2.89 -2.53 -2.67
N THR A 17 -3.34 -1.36 -2.25
CA THR A 17 -3.08 -0.84 -0.90
C THR A 17 -4.26 -1.04 0.06
N GLY A 18 -5.41 -1.50 -0.43
CA GLY A 18 -6.66 -1.56 0.34
C GLY A 18 -7.20 -0.18 0.74
N LEU A 19 -6.66 0.89 0.16
CA LEU A 19 -7.04 2.27 0.47
C LEU A 19 -8.03 2.78 -0.57
N GLU A 20 -9.05 3.52 -0.15
CA GLU A 20 -10.00 4.10 -1.11
C GLU A 20 -9.27 5.01 -2.14
N PRO A 21 -9.63 4.95 -3.43
CA PRO A 21 -9.00 5.75 -4.49
C PRO A 21 -8.99 7.26 -4.22
N LEU A 22 -9.94 7.74 -3.42
CA LEU A 22 -10.02 9.14 -2.99
C LEU A 22 -8.88 9.50 -2.03
N CYS A 23 -8.57 8.62 -1.07
CA CYS A 23 -7.47 8.78 -0.12
C CYS A 23 -6.10 8.85 -0.83
N MET A 24 -5.95 8.17 -1.96
CA MET A 24 -4.72 8.18 -2.76
C MET A 24 -4.56 9.43 -3.65
N SER A 25 -5.61 10.23 -3.80
CA SER A 25 -5.57 11.39 -4.71
C SER A 25 -4.71 12.54 -4.19
N LYS A 26 -4.72 12.77 -2.87
CA LYS A 26 -3.96 13.84 -2.23
C LYS A 26 -2.46 13.53 -2.17
N PRO A 27 -2.01 12.34 -1.72
CA PRO A 27 -0.60 11.95 -1.79
C PRO A 27 -0.06 11.96 -3.22
N ALA A 28 -0.80 11.42 -4.19
CA ALA A 28 -0.35 11.38 -5.59
C ALA A 28 -0.12 12.80 -6.16
N ARG A 29 -1.01 13.76 -5.88
CA ARG A 29 -0.82 15.16 -6.28
C ARG A 29 0.37 15.81 -5.59
N GLY A 30 0.61 15.50 -4.32
CA GLY A 30 1.77 16.00 -3.58
C GLY A 30 3.09 15.50 -4.16
N LEU A 31 3.17 14.21 -4.48
CA LEU A 31 4.36 13.60 -5.09
C LEU A 31 4.62 14.10 -6.52
N GLU A 32 3.56 14.37 -7.27
CA GLU A 32 3.63 15.00 -8.59
C GLU A 32 4.12 16.45 -8.51
N ALA A 33 3.55 17.26 -7.59
CA ALA A 33 4.00 18.63 -7.36
C ALA A 33 5.46 18.70 -6.89
N ALA A 34 5.93 17.67 -6.20
CA ALA A 34 7.33 17.52 -5.79
C ALA A 34 8.26 16.96 -6.89
N GLY A 35 7.74 16.66 -8.09
CA GLY A 35 8.53 16.13 -9.21
C GLY A 35 8.95 14.66 -9.06
N LEU A 36 8.44 13.94 -8.06
CA LEU A 36 8.84 12.56 -7.76
C LEU A 36 8.04 11.52 -8.55
N VAL A 37 6.82 11.89 -8.98
CA VAL A 37 5.91 11.02 -9.75
C VAL A 37 5.41 11.78 -10.98
N GLY A 38 5.47 11.13 -12.15
CA GLY A 38 4.85 11.61 -13.38
C GLY A 38 3.47 11.01 -13.62
N ARG A 39 2.60 11.77 -14.30
CA ARG A 39 1.30 11.32 -14.82
C ARG A 39 1.37 11.21 -16.34
N ALA A 40 0.93 10.06 -16.87
CA ALA A 40 0.67 9.88 -18.29
C ALA A 40 -0.75 9.35 -18.49
N GLY A 41 -1.41 9.76 -19.58
CA GLY A 41 -2.67 9.16 -19.99
C GLY A 41 -2.47 7.67 -20.28
N ASP A 42 -3.43 6.84 -19.88
CA ASP A 42 -3.36 5.41 -20.15
C ASP A 42 -3.67 5.14 -21.63
N PRO A 43 -2.78 4.49 -22.40
CA PRO A 43 -3.01 4.19 -23.81
C PRO A 43 -4.14 3.19 -24.04
N SER A 44 -4.54 2.41 -23.03
CA SER A 44 -5.63 1.43 -23.10
C SER A 44 -6.98 1.97 -22.59
N ASP A 45 -6.97 3.07 -21.82
CA ASP A 45 -8.19 3.76 -21.35
C ASP A 45 -7.95 5.27 -21.29
N THR A 46 -8.53 6.01 -22.23
CA THR A 46 -8.37 7.47 -22.30
C THR A 46 -8.92 8.22 -21.07
N ARG A 47 -9.70 7.55 -20.21
CA ARG A 47 -10.22 8.10 -18.95
C ARG A 47 -9.33 7.77 -17.75
N ALA A 48 -8.30 6.94 -17.92
CA ALA A 48 -7.38 6.55 -16.87
C ALA A 48 -6.04 7.30 -16.96
N VAL A 49 -5.38 7.40 -15.80
CA VAL A 49 -4.06 8.01 -15.66
C VAL A 49 -3.14 7.01 -14.98
N GLN A 50 -1.98 6.78 -15.58
CA GLN A 50 -0.91 5.96 -15.02
C GLN A 50 0.06 6.84 -14.23
N LEU A 51 0.51 6.31 -13.09
CA LEU A 51 1.55 6.92 -12.27
C LEU A 51 2.86 6.19 -12.50
N SER A 52 3.96 6.94 -12.55
CA SER A 52 5.30 6.37 -12.62
C SER A 52 6.31 7.22 -11.89
N LEU A 53 7.34 6.61 -11.33
CA LEU A 53 8.46 7.34 -10.75
C LEU A 53 9.20 8.11 -11.83
N THR A 54 9.53 9.36 -11.53
CA THR A 54 10.48 10.15 -12.34
C THR A 54 11.90 9.71 -12.03
N ASP A 55 12.88 10.15 -12.83
CA ASP A 55 14.30 9.86 -12.55
C ASP A 55 14.73 10.36 -11.17
N GLU A 56 14.18 11.49 -10.70
CA GLU A 56 14.38 12.02 -9.35
C GLU A 56 13.61 11.23 -8.27
N GLY A 57 12.44 10.70 -8.62
CA GLY A 57 11.61 9.87 -7.74
C GLY A 57 12.29 8.56 -7.33
N HIS A 58 12.96 7.88 -8.26
CA HIS A 58 13.62 6.59 -8.00
C HIS A 58 14.54 6.57 -6.77
N PRO A 59 15.56 7.45 -6.66
CA PRO A 59 16.45 7.45 -5.50
C PRO A 59 15.74 7.87 -4.20
N VAL A 60 14.72 8.74 -4.27
CA VAL A 60 13.93 9.14 -3.10
C VAL A 60 13.10 7.97 -2.59
N THR A 61 12.43 7.24 -3.48
CA THR A 61 11.68 6.03 -3.14
C THR A 61 12.59 4.97 -2.52
N GLY A 62 13.79 4.75 -3.06
CA GLY A 62 14.76 3.82 -2.48
C GLY A 62 15.05 4.11 -1.00
N ARG A 63 15.34 5.38 -0.67
CA ARG A 63 15.56 5.81 0.72
C ARG A 63 14.30 5.67 1.57
N ALA A 64 13.13 5.97 1.02
CA ALA A 64 11.86 5.81 1.74
C ALA A 64 11.61 4.33 2.10
N VAL A 65 11.86 3.41 1.17
CA VAL A 65 11.76 1.95 1.43
C VAL A 65 12.69 1.54 2.56
N GLU A 66 13.95 2.00 2.56
CA GLU A 66 14.90 1.69 3.66
C GLU A 66 14.42 2.18 5.03
N VAL A 67 13.81 3.36 5.09
CA VAL A 67 13.25 3.91 6.34
C VAL A 67 12.07 3.06 6.81
N VAL A 68 11.15 2.70 5.92
CA VAL A 68 9.99 1.86 6.25
C VAL A 68 10.45 0.48 6.71
N HIS A 69 11.38 -0.17 6.00
CA HIS A 69 11.92 -1.47 6.38
C HIS A 69 12.56 -1.43 7.78
N ARG A 70 13.31 -0.37 8.10
CA ARG A 70 13.91 -0.20 9.43
C ARG A 70 12.87 -0.06 10.52
N LEU A 71 11.83 0.73 10.26
CA LEU A 71 10.73 0.91 11.21
C LEU A 71 9.99 -0.40 11.45
N VAL A 72 9.62 -1.11 10.37
CA VAL A 72 8.92 -2.40 10.45
C VAL A 72 9.78 -3.44 11.17
N ASN A 73 11.08 -3.54 10.84
CA ASN A 73 12.01 -4.42 11.55
C ASN A 73 12.11 -4.10 13.03
N GLY A 74 12.15 -2.82 13.41
CA GLY A 74 12.16 -2.41 14.81
C GLY A 74 10.86 -2.77 15.54
N THR A 75 9.71 -2.54 14.91
CA THR A 75 8.40 -2.89 15.46
C THR A 75 8.24 -4.40 15.65
N LEU A 76 8.75 -5.20 14.71
CA LEU A 76 8.69 -6.66 14.76
C LEU A 76 9.89 -7.28 15.50
N ALA A 77 10.82 -6.48 16.06
CA ALA A 77 11.98 -7.00 16.76
C ALA A 77 11.63 -8.01 17.88
N PRO A 78 10.56 -7.83 18.68
CA PRO A 78 10.13 -8.83 19.67
C PRO A 78 9.71 -10.19 19.08
N LEU A 79 9.41 -10.24 17.78
CA LEU A 79 9.01 -11.44 17.02
C LEU A 79 10.14 -11.94 16.09
N GLY A 80 11.38 -11.50 16.32
CA GLY A 80 12.53 -11.87 15.49
C GLY A 80 12.72 -11.01 14.24
N ALA A 81 12.15 -9.79 14.21
CA ALA A 81 12.14 -8.90 13.05
C ALA A 81 11.41 -9.50 11.84
N LEU A 82 11.47 -8.84 10.68
CA LEU A 82 10.66 -9.22 9.51
C LEU A 82 10.93 -10.65 8.99
N ASP A 83 12.16 -11.13 9.17
CA ASP A 83 12.60 -12.46 8.71
C ASP A 83 12.48 -13.55 9.79
N GLY A 84 11.92 -13.20 10.96
CA GLY A 84 11.74 -14.12 12.08
C GLY A 84 10.55 -15.08 11.89
N PRO A 85 10.65 -16.33 12.34
CA PRO A 85 9.55 -17.31 12.20
C PRO A 85 8.28 -16.87 12.95
N ASP A 86 8.41 -16.14 14.06
CA ASP A 86 7.25 -15.65 14.82
C ASP A 86 6.57 -14.48 14.10
N ALA A 87 7.33 -13.62 13.42
CA ALA A 87 6.78 -12.54 12.59
C ALA A 87 6.07 -13.09 11.35
N GLU A 88 6.58 -14.17 10.76
CA GLU A 88 5.91 -14.88 9.67
C GLU A 88 4.58 -15.49 10.14
N ALA A 89 4.59 -16.22 11.26
CA ALA A 89 3.38 -16.81 11.84
C ALA A 89 2.35 -15.73 12.21
N PHE A 90 2.79 -14.61 12.80
CA PHE A 90 1.93 -13.46 13.08
C PHE A 90 1.28 -12.90 11.83
N THR A 91 2.06 -12.71 10.76
CA THR A 91 1.56 -12.23 9.47
C THR A 91 0.49 -13.16 8.90
N GLN A 92 0.74 -14.48 8.90
CA GLN A 92 -0.22 -15.47 8.42
C GLN A 92 -1.54 -15.42 9.20
N MET A 93 -1.48 -15.34 10.54
CA MET A 93 -2.67 -15.22 11.38
C MET A 93 -3.42 -13.91 11.13
N LEU A 94 -2.71 -12.78 11.03
CA LEU A 94 -3.34 -11.48 10.77
C LEU A 94 -4.02 -11.45 9.40
N THR A 95 -3.38 -11.96 8.36
CA THR A 95 -3.99 -12.08 7.02
C THR A 95 -5.26 -12.93 7.07
N ALA A 96 -5.21 -14.09 7.72
CA ALA A 96 -6.38 -14.95 7.86
C ALA A 96 -7.55 -14.24 8.59
N LEU A 97 -7.26 -13.40 9.58
CA LEU A 97 -8.28 -12.60 10.28
C LEU A 97 -8.83 -11.46 9.43
N LEU A 98 -7.98 -10.80 8.63
CA LEU A 98 -8.38 -9.71 7.74
C LEU A 98 -9.25 -10.19 6.56
N ASP A 99 -9.10 -11.46 6.15
CA ASP A 99 -9.91 -12.07 5.10
C ASP A 99 -11.32 -12.46 5.58
N VAL A 100 -11.59 -12.46 6.90
CA VAL A 100 -12.93 -12.74 7.44
C VAL A 100 -13.82 -11.51 7.27
N PRO A 101 -14.99 -11.63 6.59
CA PRO A 101 -15.96 -10.54 6.53
C PRO A 101 -16.41 -10.16 7.94
N VAL A 102 -16.40 -8.85 8.25
CA VAL A 102 -16.86 -8.37 9.56
C VAL A 102 -18.32 -8.82 9.75
N PRO A 103 -18.62 -9.65 10.77
CA PRO A 103 -19.98 -10.12 10.98
C PRO A 103 -20.87 -8.95 11.40
N ALA A 104 -22.08 -8.91 10.86
CA ALA A 104 -23.10 -7.97 11.34
C ALA A 104 -23.42 -8.32 12.80
N VAL A 105 -23.16 -7.40 13.72
CA VAL A 105 -23.60 -7.54 15.10
C VAL A 105 -25.11 -7.36 15.11
N THR A 106 -25.86 -8.46 15.05
CA THR A 106 -27.29 -8.43 15.27
C THR A 106 -27.51 -8.24 16.76
N GLU A 107 -27.87 -7.02 17.19
CA GLU A 107 -28.31 -6.79 18.56
C GLU A 107 -29.46 -7.76 18.88
N PRO A 108 -29.40 -8.50 20.00
CA PRO A 108 -30.50 -9.39 20.36
C PRO A 108 -31.72 -8.51 20.65
N SER A 109 -32.74 -8.65 19.81
CA SER A 109 -34.06 -8.05 20.02
C SER A 109 -34.59 -8.52 21.38
N MET A 110 -34.44 -7.66 22.38
CA MET A 110 -35.11 -7.82 23.67
C MET A 110 -36.60 -7.57 23.42
N LYS A 111 -37.35 -8.66 23.25
CA LYS A 111 -38.82 -8.62 23.25
C LYS A 111 -39.30 -8.59 24.70
N GLU A 112 -40.08 -7.54 25.00
CA GLU A 112 -40.89 -7.34 26.21
C GLU A 112 -41.87 -8.49 26.48
#